data_AF-A0A4Y6UVP9-F1
#
_entry.id   AF-A0A4Y6UVP9-F1
#
_cell.length_a   1.000
_cell.length_b   1.000
_cell.length_c   1.000
_cell.angle_alpha   90.00
_cell.angle_beta   90.00
_cell.angle_gamma   90.00
#
_symmetry.space_group_name_H-M   'P 1'
#
loop_
_entity.id
_entity.type
_entity.pdbx_description
1 polymer ?
#
loop_
_entity_poly.entity_id
_entity_poly.type
_entity_poly.pdbx_seq_one_letter_code
_entity_poly.pdbx_strand_id
1 'polypeptide(L)'
;MTKIVILGGGYGGVLTAKKLAKNFKKNTDVQIQLIDRNPYHTLLTELHEVAANRTPEDAVKIELKKIFAGLKVDVVLDEIGGIDFESRSLQGQQASYAYDYLVIGTGSKPTFFGIPGAQEHSYTLWSYDDAVRLKDRFRRMFTEASQEKDPAIRREKLSFVVVGAGFTGVELIGEMAEYRSELCREFYIDPSEVRMIVADMAPKILPLLPEKLIAKSERYLKKLDVEIITGKPITGVSDTGVDLSGQKLTARTVIWTAGVEGADILDKLDVQQKGRKRIETNDKLQSLDHENVYVVGDNIFFIPEGEERPVPQMVENAEHAAPLIAHNITADIKGGTKKSYKPAFHGMMVSIGSRYGVASVGLPGKFFSLTGFFAMFAKHAINVLYLFTVLGFNKVWTYLMHEIFHAHDRRTFLGGHFSKRSPNFWLVPLRVFVGWMWLHEGWDKLQKVVADPNHIFLIPPDPHADVVSAASEAVGNVATAVDAQAAASAVENAGQAVQAIPVPGFVSDMVSSMMDLMFYTGDGGYTWLATAFQIGMVAAEIVFGILLIVGLFSAIASIATIGMGLMIWSSGMAPTDMWWYWFAAFALIGGSGSIFGLDYYVLPWLKKHWKKTWFAKRWYLYTD
;
A
#
# COMPACT_ATOMS: atom_id res chain seq x y z
N MET A 1 27.87 -11.58 -36.47
CA MET A 1 27.20 -11.01 -35.29
C MET A 1 26.23 -12.07 -34.78
N THR A 2 26.42 -12.56 -33.56
CA THR A 2 25.58 -13.59 -32.91
C THR A 2 24.26 -12.98 -32.45
N LYS A 3 23.14 -13.56 -32.85
CA LYS A 3 21.78 -13.08 -32.53
C LYS A 3 21.16 -13.90 -31.41
N ILE A 4 20.80 -13.23 -30.33
CA ILE A 4 20.04 -13.80 -29.22
C ILE A 4 18.64 -13.22 -29.25
N VAL A 5 17.64 -14.07 -29.47
CA VAL A 5 16.22 -13.69 -29.45
C VAL A 5 15.58 -14.23 -28.17
N ILE A 6 14.93 -13.35 -27.42
CA ILE A 6 14.11 -13.70 -26.26
C ILE A 6 12.65 -13.45 -26.65
N LEU A 7 11.84 -14.50 -26.63
CA LEU A 7 10.43 -14.46 -26.93
C LEU A 7 9.62 -14.39 -25.64
N GLY A 8 9.03 -13.23 -25.37
CA GLY A 8 8.20 -12.94 -24.20
C GLY A 8 8.86 -11.96 -23.22
N GLY A 9 8.16 -10.88 -22.91
CA GLY A 9 8.48 -9.82 -21.96
C GLY A 9 7.97 -10.10 -20.53
N GLY A 10 7.76 -11.36 -20.17
CA GLY A 10 7.38 -11.79 -18.81
C GLY A 10 8.55 -11.77 -17.82
N TYR A 11 8.33 -12.31 -16.61
CA TYR A 11 9.32 -12.35 -15.53
C TYR A 11 10.66 -12.96 -15.98
N GLY A 12 10.61 -14.13 -16.63
CA GLY A 12 11.78 -14.85 -17.10
C GLY A 12 12.51 -14.15 -18.24
N GLY A 13 11.78 -13.70 -19.26
CA GLY A 13 12.36 -13.05 -20.44
C GLY A 13 13.02 -11.71 -20.11
N VAL A 14 12.35 -10.87 -19.31
CA VAL A 14 12.91 -9.59 -18.85
C VAL A 14 14.21 -9.81 -18.08
N LEU A 15 14.21 -10.71 -17.09
CA LEU A 15 15.41 -10.94 -16.29
C LEU A 15 16.55 -11.55 -17.12
N THR A 16 16.23 -12.48 -18.05
CA THR A 16 17.22 -13.10 -18.94
C THR A 16 17.87 -12.04 -19.83
N ALA A 17 17.08 -11.19 -20.47
CA ALA A 17 17.57 -10.10 -21.32
C ALA A 17 18.45 -9.12 -20.54
N LYS A 18 18.06 -8.74 -19.31
CA LYS A 18 18.89 -7.85 -18.46
C LYS A 18 20.24 -8.48 -18.10
N LYS A 19 20.28 -9.79 -17.78
CA LYS A 19 21.52 -10.49 -17.45
C LYS A 19 22.42 -10.63 -18.68
N LEU A 20 21.86 -10.96 -19.85
CA LEU A 20 22.61 -11.01 -21.11
C LEU A 20 23.18 -9.64 -21.49
N ALA A 21 22.38 -8.57 -21.40
CA ALA A 21 22.83 -7.20 -21.66
C ALA A 21 23.99 -6.79 -20.75
N LYS A 22 23.98 -7.23 -19.48
CA LYS A 22 25.11 -7.05 -18.56
C LYS A 22 26.34 -7.84 -19.00
N ASN A 23 26.17 -9.12 -19.35
CA ASN A 23 27.27 -10.02 -19.73
C ASN A 23 27.96 -9.64 -21.06
N PHE A 24 27.22 -8.99 -21.96
CA PHE A 24 27.68 -8.57 -23.29
C PHE A 24 27.74 -7.04 -23.47
N LYS A 25 27.71 -6.26 -22.38
CA LYS A 25 27.66 -4.78 -22.41
C LYS A 25 28.65 -4.12 -23.38
N LYS A 26 29.86 -4.67 -23.49
CA LYS A 26 30.94 -4.15 -24.35
C LYS A 26 31.17 -4.94 -25.65
N ASN A 27 30.46 -6.05 -25.85
CA ASN A 27 30.68 -6.91 -27.01
C ASN A 27 29.76 -6.46 -28.16
N THR A 28 30.32 -5.86 -29.21
CA THR A 28 29.58 -5.38 -30.38
C THR A 28 29.07 -6.51 -31.27
N ASP A 29 29.68 -7.68 -31.22
CA ASP A 29 29.37 -8.82 -32.09
C ASP A 29 28.14 -9.62 -31.64
N VAL A 30 27.52 -9.26 -30.52
CA VAL A 30 26.28 -9.88 -30.03
C VAL A 30 25.10 -8.91 -30.18
N GLN A 31 23.99 -9.36 -30.75
CA GLN A 31 22.73 -8.63 -30.80
C GLN A 31 21.72 -9.33 -29.88
N ILE A 32 21.00 -8.57 -29.06
CA ILE A 32 19.98 -9.09 -28.15
C ILE A 32 18.66 -8.44 -28.50
N GLN A 33 17.66 -9.25 -28.86
CA GLN A 33 16.30 -8.82 -29.14
C GLN A 33 15.33 -9.45 -28.14
N LEU A 34 14.44 -8.65 -27.59
CA LEU A 34 13.30 -9.11 -26.81
C LEU A 34 12.02 -8.79 -27.60
N ILE A 35 11.29 -9.83 -27.97
CA ILE A 35 10.06 -9.74 -28.77
C ILE A 35 8.88 -10.02 -27.85
N ASP A 36 7.93 -9.09 -27.78
CA ASP A 36 6.66 -9.28 -27.07
C ASP A 36 5.52 -8.63 -27.83
N ARG A 37 4.29 -9.16 -27.68
CA ARG A 37 3.09 -8.59 -28.29
C ARG A 37 2.67 -7.27 -27.64
N ASN A 38 3.01 -7.07 -26.37
CA ASN A 38 2.64 -5.92 -25.55
C ASN A 38 3.85 -4.99 -25.33
N PRO A 39 3.64 -3.66 -25.25
CA PRO A 39 4.71 -2.71 -24.97
C PRO A 39 5.18 -2.71 -23.51
N TYR A 40 4.63 -3.57 -22.66
CA TYR A 40 4.87 -3.61 -21.22
C TYR A 40 5.04 -5.04 -20.69
N HIS A 41 5.88 -5.15 -19.67
CA HIS A 41 5.92 -6.26 -18.75
C HIS A 41 4.72 -6.16 -17.79
N THR A 42 3.99 -7.27 -17.62
CA THR A 42 2.83 -7.34 -16.71
C THR A 42 3.21 -8.03 -15.41
N LEU A 43 2.89 -7.40 -14.28
CA LEU A 43 3.02 -7.98 -12.94
C LEU A 43 1.84 -8.93 -12.68
N LEU A 44 1.96 -10.17 -13.18
CA LEU A 44 0.89 -11.18 -13.08
C LEU A 44 0.48 -11.46 -11.64
N THR A 45 1.40 -11.32 -10.68
CA THR A 45 1.15 -11.58 -9.26
C THR A 45 0.24 -10.53 -8.60
N GLU A 46 0.01 -9.37 -9.23
CA GLU A 46 -0.77 -8.27 -8.66
C GLU A 46 -2.08 -8.02 -9.43
N LEU A 47 -2.43 -8.87 -10.41
CA LEU A 47 -3.65 -8.69 -11.23
C LEU A 47 -4.94 -8.69 -10.42
N HIS A 48 -4.99 -9.47 -9.34
CA HIS A 48 -6.16 -9.57 -8.46
C HIS A 48 -6.50 -8.23 -7.78
N GLU A 49 -5.50 -7.38 -7.59
CA GLU A 49 -5.64 -6.07 -6.95
C GLU A 49 -6.32 -5.07 -7.89
N VAL A 50 -5.94 -5.09 -9.18
CA VAL A 50 -6.58 -4.28 -10.23
C VAL A 50 -8.00 -4.77 -10.50
N ALA A 51 -8.20 -6.10 -10.55
CA ALA A 51 -9.51 -6.71 -10.77
C ALA A 51 -10.55 -6.29 -9.71
N ALA A 52 -10.10 -5.99 -8.49
CA ALA A 52 -10.94 -5.50 -7.40
C ALA A 52 -10.79 -3.99 -7.12
N ASN A 53 -10.30 -3.22 -8.09
CA ASN A 53 -10.14 -1.77 -8.00
C ASN A 53 -9.36 -1.28 -6.75
N ARG A 54 -8.41 -2.07 -6.24
CA ARG A 54 -7.57 -1.65 -5.12
C ARG A 54 -6.42 -0.75 -5.59
N THR A 55 -5.81 -1.14 -6.70
CA THR A 55 -4.70 -0.43 -7.34
C THR A 55 -5.11 0.02 -8.74
N PRO A 56 -4.52 1.13 -9.23
CA PRO A 56 -4.79 1.57 -10.58
C PRO A 56 -4.15 0.63 -11.61
N GLU A 57 -4.65 0.70 -12.84
CA GLU A 57 -4.23 -0.17 -13.94
C GLU A 57 -2.74 -0.08 -14.32
N ASP A 58 -2.11 1.07 -14.10
CA ASP A 58 -0.69 1.28 -14.36
C ASP A 58 0.22 0.65 -13.27
N ALA A 59 -0.34 0.27 -12.11
CA ALA A 59 0.42 -0.40 -11.05
C ALA A 59 1.02 -1.72 -11.54
N VAL A 60 0.30 -2.46 -12.40
CA VAL A 60 0.69 -3.79 -12.90
C VAL A 60 1.41 -3.75 -14.26
N LYS A 61 1.61 -2.57 -14.84
CA LYS A 61 2.32 -2.41 -16.13
C LYS A 61 3.67 -1.75 -15.93
N ILE A 62 4.68 -2.26 -16.63
CA ILE A 62 6.01 -1.63 -16.70
C ILE A 62 6.47 -1.64 -18.15
N GLU A 63 6.59 -0.46 -18.77
CA GLU A 63 7.03 -0.34 -20.16
C GLU A 63 8.38 -1.05 -20.42
N LEU A 64 8.41 -1.96 -21.40
CA LEU A 64 9.62 -2.72 -21.73
C LEU A 64 10.75 -1.78 -22.17
N LYS A 65 10.45 -0.77 -23.00
CA LYS A 65 11.44 0.23 -23.41
C LYS A 65 12.05 1.00 -22.24
N LYS A 66 11.27 1.24 -21.17
CA LYS A 66 11.78 1.89 -19.95
C LYS A 66 12.67 0.94 -19.13
N ILE A 67 12.34 -0.34 -19.07
CA ILE A 67 13.18 -1.37 -18.41
C ILE A 67 14.56 -1.46 -19.06
N PHE A 68 14.60 -1.39 -20.39
CA PHE A 68 15.83 -1.53 -21.17
C PHE A 68 16.47 -0.20 -21.58
N ALA A 69 15.99 0.93 -21.05
CA ALA A 69 16.59 2.24 -21.32
C ALA A 69 18.06 2.24 -20.88
N GLY A 70 18.98 2.42 -21.84
CA GLY A 70 20.42 2.37 -21.59
C GLY A 70 21.03 0.96 -21.48
N LEU A 71 20.26 -0.09 -21.76
CA LEU A 71 20.74 -1.47 -21.88
C LEU A 71 20.83 -1.89 -23.34
N LYS A 72 21.74 -2.83 -23.62
CA LYS A 72 21.91 -3.41 -24.96
C LYS A 72 20.84 -4.49 -25.21
N VAL A 73 19.59 -4.07 -25.33
CA VAL A 73 18.45 -4.92 -25.68
C VAL A 73 17.56 -4.13 -26.62
N ASP A 74 17.31 -4.69 -27.79
CA ASP A 74 16.35 -4.15 -28.76
C ASP A 74 14.96 -4.74 -28.46
N VAL A 75 13.98 -3.87 -28.18
CA VAL A 75 12.62 -4.28 -27.83
C VAL A 75 11.76 -4.18 -29.07
N VAL A 76 11.26 -5.33 -29.53
CA VAL A 76 10.43 -5.46 -30.73
C VAL A 76 9.00 -5.78 -30.31
N LEU A 77 8.04 -5.05 -30.88
CA LEU A 77 6.62 -5.29 -30.66
C LEU A 77 6.06 -6.06 -31.84
N ASP A 78 5.91 -7.37 -31.68
CA ASP A 78 5.37 -8.26 -32.69
C ASP A 78 4.74 -9.49 -32.02
N GLU A 79 3.74 -10.08 -32.67
CA GLU A 79 3.15 -11.33 -32.24
C GLU A 79 3.70 -12.46 -33.10
N ILE A 80 4.46 -13.35 -32.46
CA ILE A 80 5.02 -14.52 -33.12
C ILE A 80 3.96 -15.61 -33.27
N GLY A 81 3.73 -16.04 -34.51
CA GLY A 81 2.76 -17.07 -34.86
C GLY A 81 3.35 -18.47 -35.03
N GLY A 82 4.67 -18.56 -35.20
CA GLY A 82 5.40 -19.82 -35.39
C GLY A 82 6.92 -19.65 -35.21
N ILE A 83 7.59 -20.78 -35.04
CA ILE A 83 9.06 -20.87 -34.94
C ILE A 83 9.49 -22.02 -35.84
N ASP A 84 10.42 -21.73 -36.75
CA ASP A 84 11.10 -22.72 -37.57
C ASP A 84 12.49 -22.97 -36.96
N PHE A 85 12.64 -24.12 -36.32
CA PHE A 85 13.87 -24.51 -35.63
C PHE A 85 14.98 -24.96 -36.60
N GLU A 86 14.63 -25.42 -37.81
CA GLU A 86 15.60 -25.83 -38.83
C GLU A 86 16.27 -24.61 -39.45
N SER A 87 15.48 -23.62 -39.90
CA SER A 87 16.01 -22.36 -40.43
C SER A 87 16.43 -21.36 -39.35
N ARG A 88 16.18 -21.68 -38.07
CA ARG A 88 16.45 -20.85 -36.89
C ARG A 88 15.83 -19.46 -37.03
N SER A 89 14.53 -19.41 -37.31
CA SER A 89 13.79 -18.17 -37.49
C SER A 89 12.43 -18.18 -36.81
N LEU A 90 12.00 -17.02 -36.30
CA LEU A 90 10.67 -16.79 -35.78
C LEU A 90 9.85 -16.05 -36.83
N GLN A 91 8.57 -16.41 -36.97
CA GLN A 91 7.65 -15.79 -37.91
C GLN A 91 6.65 -14.93 -37.13
N GLY A 92 6.84 -13.62 -37.18
CA GLY A 92 5.92 -12.63 -36.63
C GLY A 92 4.86 -12.19 -37.63
N GLN A 93 3.93 -11.37 -37.17
CA GLN A 93 2.95 -10.72 -38.05
C GLN A 93 3.60 -9.59 -38.87
N GLN A 94 4.65 -8.96 -38.35
CA GLN A 94 5.31 -7.83 -39.01
C GLN A 94 6.58 -8.23 -39.75
N ALA A 95 7.37 -9.17 -39.21
CA ALA A 95 8.63 -9.58 -39.80
C ALA A 95 9.05 -11.00 -39.41
N SER A 96 10.13 -11.48 -40.03
CA SER A 96 10.83 -12.69 -39.61
C SER A 96 12.12 -12.35 -38.86
N TYR A 97 12.41 -13.12 -37.81
CA TYR A 97 13.54 -12.87 -36.91
C TYR A 97 14.44 -14.10 -36.83
N ALA A 98 15.61 -14.02 -37.46
CA ALA A 98 16.63 -15.07 -37.37
C ALA A 98 17.35 -15.04 -36.02
N TYR A 99 17.71 -16.20 -35.48
CA TYR A 99 18.42 -16.34 -34.20
C TYR A 99 19.57 -17.34 -34.29
N ASP A 100 20.61 -17.12 -33.47
CA ASP A 100 21.60 -18.13 -33.14
C ASP A 100 21.23 -18.83 -31.82
N TYR A 101 20.72 -18.05 -30.85
CA TYR A 101 20.17 -18.55 -29.59
C TYR A 101 18.76 -18.01 -29.38
N LEU A 102 17.85 -18.89 -28.97
CA LEU A 102 16.45 -18.56 -28.67
C LEU A 102 16.16 -18.82 -27.20
N VAL A 103 15.47 -17.91 -26.54
CA VAL A 103 14.88 -18.11 -25.21
C VAL A 103 13.36 -18.01 -25.32
N ILE A 104 12.65 -19.10 -25.04
CA ILE A 104 11.18 -19.17 -25.05
C ILE A 104 10.66 -18.91 -23.63
N GLY A 105 9.94 -17.81 -23.46
CA GLY A 105 9.30 -17.39 -22.21
C GLY A 105 7.94 -16.76 -22.45
N THR A 106 7.13 -17.40 -23.30
CA THR A 106 5.80 -16.94 -23.74
C THR A 106 4.72 -17.07 -22.67
N GLY A 107 5.04 -17.68 -21.53
CA GLY A 107 4.13 -17.84 -20.40
C GLY A 107 3.05 -18.87 -20.67
N SER A 108 1.98 -18.79 -19.90
CA SER A 108 0.86 -19.74 -19.91
C SER A 108 -0.45 -19.03 -20.23
N LYS A 109 -1.51 -19.82 -20.45
CA LYS A 109 -2.91 -19.40 -20.58
C LYS A 109 -3.80 -20.22 -19.65
N PRO A 110 -5.01 -19.76 -19.32
CA PRO A 110 -5.98 -20.57 -18.58
C PRO A 110 -6.27 -21.92 -19.28
N THR A 111 -6.41 -22.99 -18.50
CA THR A 111 -6.91 -24.29 -19.00
C THR A 111 -8.25 -24.62 -18.34
N PHE A 112 -9.20 -25.10 -19.13
CA PHE A 112 -10.57 -25.36 -18.70
C PHE A 112 -10.86 -26.86 -18.50
N PHE A 113 -9.85 -27.72 -18.67
CA PHE A 113 -9.93 -29.17 -18.51
C PHE A 113 -11.07 -29.86 -19.29
N GLY A 114 -11.53 -29.25 -20.39
CA GLY A 114 -12.66 -29.76 -21.18
C GLY A 114 -14.02 -29.66 -20.47
N ILE A 115 -14.14 -28.87 -19.39
CA ILE A 115 -15.41 -28.65 -18.71
C ILE A 115 -16.36 -27.87 -19.63
N PRO A 116 -17.56 -28.41 -19.95
CA PRO A 116 -18.51 -27.77 -20.85
C PRO A 116 -18.88 -26.35 -20.40
N GLY A 117 -18.83 -25.40 -21.33
CA GLY A 117 -19.22 -24.01 -21.11
C GLY A 117 -18.24 -23.18 -20.26
N ALA A 118 -17.17 -23.78 -19.72
CA ALA A 118 -16.23 -23.06 -18.86
C ALA A 118 -15.46 -21.99 -19.63
N GLN A 119 -15.04 -22.25 -20.87
CA GLN A 119 -14.33 -21.26 -21.68
C GLN A 119 -15.26 -20.14 -22.17
N GLU A 120 -16.52 -20.46 -22.44
CA GLU A 120 -17.50 -19.57 -23.05
C GLU A 120 -18.22 -18.68 -22.01
N HIS A 121 -18.40 -19.18 -20.79
CA HIS A 121 -19.27 -18.56 -19.78
C HIS A 121 -18.54 -18.15 -18.50
N SER A 122 -17.20 -18.21 -18.46
CA SER A 122 -16.40 -17.70 -17.34
C SER A 122 -15.44 -16.59 -17.75
N TYR A 123 -15.11 -15.75 -16.77
CA TYR A 123 -14.00 -14.82 -16.83
C TYR A 123 -12.72 -15.48 -16.35
N THR A 124 -11.56 -14.98 -16.75
CA THR A 124 -10.25 -15.44 -16.27
C THR A 124 -9.49 -14.30 -15.60
N LEU A 125 -8.37 -14.60 -14.96
CA LEU A 125 -7.44 -13.60 -14.40
C LEU A 125 -5.99 -14.00 -14.72
N TRP A 126 -5.61 -13.87 -15.99
CA TRP A 126 -4.27 -14.24 -16.45
C TRP A 126 -3.57 -13.17 -17.30
N SER A 127 -4.25 -12.05 -17.56
CA SER A 127 -3.71 -10.92 -18.31
C SER A 127 -4.12 -9.58 -17.68
N TYR A 128 -3.47 -8.50 -18.10
CA TYR A 128 -3.93 -7.16 -17.78
C TYR A 128 -5.38 -6.92 -18.24
N ASP A 129 -5.70 -7.32 -19.46
CA ASP A 129 -7.05 -7.16 -20.03
C ASP A 129 -8.10 -7.96 -19.24
N ASP A 130 -7.74 -9.14 -18.75
CA ASP A 130 -8.58 -9.92 -17.84
C ASP A 130 -8.91 -9.14 -16.57
N ALA A 131 -7.91 -8.54 -15.93
CA ALA A 131 -8.11 -7.77 -14.70
C ALA A 131 -9.02 -6.55 -14.93
N VAL A 132 -8.83 -5.83 -16.04
CA VAL A 132 -9.69 -4.68 -16.40
C VAL A 132 -11.13 -5.16 -16.69
N ARG A 133 -11.29 -6.21 -17.50
CA ARG A 133 -12.61 -6.79 -17.80
C ARG A 133 -13.34 -7.25 -16.54
N LEU A 134 -12.63 -7.86 -15.59
CA LEU A 134 -13.19 -8.28 -14.31
C LEU A 134 -13.60 -7.09 -13.44
N LYS A 135 -12.76 -6.06 -13.34
CA LYS A 135 -13.08 -4.83 -12.62
C LYS A 135 -14.38 -4.20 -13.14
N ASP A 136 -14.48 -4.07 -14.46
CA ASP A 136 -15.66 -3.50 -15.13
C ASP A 136 -16.89 -4.39 -14.96
N ARG A 137 -16.74 -5.71 -15.11
CA ARG A 137 -17.83 -6.67 -14.90
C ARG A 137 -18.37 -6.59 -13.48
N PHE A 138 -17.47 -6.60 -12.50
CA PHE A 138 -17.85 -6.61 -11.10
C PHE A 138 -18.65 -5.35 -10.75
N ARG A 139 -18.16 -4.17 -11.15
CA ARG A 139 -18.89 -2.91 -10.99
C ARG A 139 -20.22 -2.88 -11.75
N ARG A 140 -20.25 -3.39 -12.98
CA ARG A 140 -21.45 -3.43 -13.82
C ARG A 140 -22.57 -4.25 -13.17
N MET A 141 -22.24 -5.38 -12.55
CA MET A 141 -23.23 -6.20 -11.85
C MET A 141 -23.92 -5.46 -10.71
N PHE A 142 -23.19 -4.65 -9.94
CA PHE A 142 -23.81 -3.80 -8.90
C PHE A 142 -24.66 -2.69 -9.52
N THR A 143 -24.20 -2.09 -10.63
CA THR A 143 -24.98 -1.07 -11.36
C THR A 143 -26.31 -1.64 -11.83
N GLU A 144 -26.28 -2.77 -12.53
CA GLU A 144 -27.47 -3.44 -13.08
C GLU A 144 -28.36 -4.01 -11.97
N ALA A 145 -27.79 -4.50 -10.87
CA ALA A 145 -28.56 -4.96 -9.72
C ALA A 145 -29.30 -3.81 -9.04
N SER A 146 -28.70 -2.62 -8.92
CA SER A 146 -29.34 -1.44 -8.32
C SER A 146 -30.62 -1.00 -9.03
N GLN A 147 -30.75 -1.33 -10.32
CA GLN A 147 -31.89 -1.02 -11.16
C GLN A 147 -32.85 -2.22 -11.36
N GLU A 148 -32.47 -3.39 -10.86
CA GLU A 148 -33.23 -4.62 -11.01
C GLU A 148 -34.39 -4.67 -10.01
N LYS A 149 -35.60 -4.94 -10.52
CA LYS A 149 -36.82 -5.01 -9.72
C LYS A 149 -37.17 -6.43 -9.29
N ASP A 150 -36.76 -7.43 -10.07
CA ASP A 150 -36.96 -8.83 -9.72
C ASP A 150 -35.93 -9.27 -8.67
N PRO A 151 -36.34 -9.62 -7.43
CA PRO A 151 -35.41 -10.04 -6.38
C PRO A 151 -34.62 -11.30 -6.72
N ALA A 152 -35.17 -12.21 -7.55
CA ALA A 152 -34.47 -13.41 -7.96
C ALA A 152 -33.31 -13.04 -8.89
N ILE A 153 -33.58 -12.31 -9.97
CA ILE A 153 -32.56 -11.86 -10.93
C ILE A 153 -31.51 -10.98 -10.25
N ARG A 154 -31.94 -10.08 -9.36
CA ARG A 154 -31.05 -9.24 -8.56
C ARG A 154 -30.05 -10.07 -7.75
N ARG A 155 -30.52 -11.15 -7.11
CA ARG A 155 -29.66 -12.08 -6.36
C ARG A 155 -28.66 -12.79 -7.28
N GLU A 156 -29.05 -13.18 -8.49
CA GLU A 156 -28.13 -13.80 -9.45
C GLU A 156 -27.02 -12.83 -9.88
N LYS A 157 -27.37 -11.57 -10.14
CA LYS A 157 -26.41 -10.50 -10.49
C LYS A 157 -25.42 -10.23 -9.36
N LEU A 158 -25.87 -10.28 -8.11
CA LEU A 158 -25.05 -10.09 -6.91
C LEU A 158 -24.38 -11.36 -6.37
N SER A 159 -24.42 -12.45 -7.14
CA SER A 159 -23.74 -13.71 -6.81
C SER A 159 -22.51 -13.91 -7.70
N PHE A 160 -21.37 -14.16 -7.06
CA PHE A 160 -20.06 -14.29 -7.71
C PHE A 160 -19.42 -15.62 -7.31
N VAL A 161 -18.97 -16.41 -8.29
CA VAL A 161 -18.30 -17.70 -8.05
C VAL A 161 -16.89 -17.66 -8.63
N VAL A 162 -15.88 -17.86 -7.78
CA VAL A 162 -14.50 -18.12 -8.18
C VAL A 162 -14.26 -19.62 -8.15
N VAL A 163 -13.94 -20.19 -9.31
CA VAL A 163 -13.60 -21.60 -9.48
C VAL A 163 -12.10 -21.78 -9.40
N GLY A 164 -11.67 -22.66 -8.50
CA GLY A 164 -10.28 -22.84 -8.09
C GLY A 164 -9.98 -22.06 -6.80
N ALA A 165 -9.68 -22.77 -5.73
CA ALA A 165 -9.26 -22.26 -4.43
C ALA A 165 -7.74 -22.39 -4.22
N GLY A 166 -6.98 -22.32 -5.32
CA GLY A 166 -5.53 -22.12 -5.30
C GLY A 166 -5.14 -20.69 -4.94
N PHE A 167 -3.87 -20.32 -5.16
CA PHE A 167 -3.36 -18.99 -4.83
C PHE A 167 -4.17 -17.87 -5.48
N THR A 168 -4.26 -17.87 -6.81
CA THR A 168 -4.95 -16.83 -7.59
C THR A 168 -6.41 -16.66 -7.17
N GLY A 169 -7.15 -17.76 -7.01
CA GLY A 169 -8.57 -17.69 -6.66
C GLY A 169 -8.82 -17.17 -5.25
N VAL A 170 -8.00 -17.56 -4.27
CA VAL A 170 -8.11 -17.06 -2.89
C VAL A 170 -7.68 -15.60 -2.77
N GLU A 171 -6.64 -15.17 -3.48
CA GLU A 171 -6.23 -13.77 -3.53
C GLU A 171 -7.33 -12.90 -4.15
N LEU A 172 -7.88 -13.33 -5.30
CA LEU A 172 -8.95 -12.63 -6.00
C LEU A 172 -10.23 -12.50 -5.16
N ILE A 173 -10.73 -13.59 -4.59
CA ILE A 173 -11.98 -13.55 -3.82
C ILE A 173 -11.84 -12.70 -2.55
N GLY A 174 -10.64 -12.69 -1.93
CA GLY A 174 -10.34 -11.84 -0.79
C GLY A 174 -10.38 -10.35 -1.16
N GLU A 175 -9.79 -9.97 -2.28
CA GLU A 175 -9.85 -8.60 -2.80
C GLU A 175 -11.27 -8.17 -3.19
N MET A 176 -12.00 -9.04 -3.89
CA MET A 176 -13.41 -8.80 -4.24
C MET A 176 -14.27 -8.59 -2.99
N ALA A 177 -14.07 -9.38 -1.94
CA ALA A 177 -14.84 -9.28 -0.70
C ALA A 177 -14.61 -7.97 0.05
N GLU A 178 -13.41 -7.39 -0.02
CA GLU A 178 -13.17 -6.03 0.48
C GLU A 178 -13.82 -4.97 -0.42
N TYR A 179 -13.71 -5.12 -1.75
CA TYR A 179 -14.29 -4.17 -2.71
C TYR A 179 -15.83 -4.14 -2.68
N ARG A 180 -16.49 -5.26 -2.34
CA ARG A 180 -17.94 -5.33 -2.10
C ARG A 180 -18.44 -4.19 -1.22
N SER A 181 -17.73 -3.89 -0.14
CA SER A 181 -18.16 -2.87 0.83
C SER A 181 -18.23 -1.47 0.21
N GLU A 182 -17.32 -1.18 -0.73
CA GLU A 182 -17.29 0.06 -1.49
C GLU A 182 -18.49 0.14 -2.44
N LEU A 183 -18.68 -0.92 -3.25
CA LEU A 183 -19.77 -0.99 -4.22
C LEU A 183 -21.16 -1.00 -3.58
N CYS A 184 -21.35 -1.68 -2.45
CA CYS A 184 -22.60 -1.65 -1.69
C CYS A 184 -22.99 -0.24 -1.26
N ARG A 185 -22.02 0.58 -0.81
CA ARG A 185 -22.28 1.98 -0.44
C ARG A 185 -22.59 2.83 -1.66
N GLU A 186 -21.85 2.63 -2.74
CA GLU A 186 -21.99 3.42 -3.97
C GLU A 186 -23.32 3.17 -4.67
N PHE A 187 -23.76 1.91 -4.73
CA PHE A 187 -24.98 1.49 -5.43
C PHE A 187 -26.18 1.27 -4.51
N TYR A 188 -26.06 1.63 -3.24
CA TYR A 188 -27.12 1.49 -2.23
C TYR A 188 -27.66 0.04 -2.10
N ILE A 189 -26.76 -0.94 -2.13
CA ILE A 189 -27.08 -2.38 -2.02
C ILE A 189 -26.78 -2.85 -0.60
N ASP A 190 -27.70 -3.61 0.00
CA ASP A 190 -27.45 -4.21 1.31
C ASP A 190 -26.33 -5.26 1.17
N PRO A 191 -25.25 -5.20 1.97
CA PRO A 191 -24.16 -6.17 1.91
C PRO A 191 -24.60 -7.63 2.03
N SER A 192 -25.72 -7.91 2.71
CA SER A 192 -26.28 -9.26 2.87
C SER A 192 -26.89 -9.85 1.60
N GLU A 193 -27.14 -9.02 0.57
CA GLU A 193 -27.61 -9.49 -0.74
C GLU A 193 -26.48 -10.01 -1.62
N VAL A 194 -25.23 -9.66 -1.30
CA VAL A 194 -24.06 -9.99 -2.12
C VAL A 194 -23.44 -11.30 -1.67
N ARG A 195 -23.46 -12.30 -2.55
CA ARG A 195 -22.95 -13.63 -2.29
C ARG A 195 -21.62 -13.86 -2.99
N MET A 196 -20.60 -14.27 -2.24
CA MET A 196 -19.26 -14.56 -2.76
C MET A 196 -18.86 -15.98 -2.42
N ILE A 197 -18.52 -16.76 -3.44
CA ILE A 197 -18.24 -18.19 -3.30
C ILE A 197 -16.89 -18.49 -3.94
N VAL A 198 -16.05 -19.25 -3.23
CA VAL A 198 -14.90 -19.92 -3.83
C VAL A 198 -15.17 -21.43 -3.83
N ALA A 199 -15.06 -22.04 -5.01
CA ALA A 199 -15.37 -23.46 -5.22
C ALA A 199 -14.17 -24.23 -5.80
N ASP A 200 -13.89 -25.41 -5.27
CA ASP A 200 -12.80 -26.27 -5.76
C ASP A 200 -13.16 -27.77 -5.64
N MET A 201 -12.58 -28.57 -6.54
CA MET A 201 -12.63 -30.03 -6.48
C MET A 201 -11.71 -30.60 -5.38
N ALA A 202 -10.61 -29.90 -5.08
CA ALA A 202 -9.68 -30.29 -4.02
C ALA A 202 -10.39 -30.22 -2.66
N PRO A 203 -10.04 -31.09 -1.70
CA PRO A 203 -10.72 -31.14 -0.40
C PRO A 203 -10.51 -29.89 0.45
N LYS A 204 -9.48 -29.08 0.14
CA LYS A 204 -9.07 -27.90 0.92
C LYS A 204 -8.64 -26.76 -0.01
N ILE A 205 -8.80 -25.53 0.46
CA ILE A 205 -8.21 -24.36 -0.17
C ILE A 205 -6.69 -24.34 0.05
N LEU A 206 -5.95 -23.69 -0.85
CA LEU A 206 -4.50 -23.50 -0.76
C LEU A 206 -3.74 -24.80 -0.41
N PRO A 207 -3.94 -25.90 -1.17
CA PRO A 207 -3.47 -27.23 -0.78
C PRO A 207 -1.95 -27.36 -0.66
N LEU A 208 -1.20 -26.38 -1.18
CA LEU A 208 0.26 -26.31 -1.07
C LEU A 208 0.76 -25.69 0.25
N LEU A 209 -0.13 -25.11 1.06
CA LEU A 209 0.24 -24.52 2.34
C LEU A 209 0.11 -25.52 3.51
N PRO A 210 0.88 -25.33 4.60
CA PRO A 210 0.66 -26.06 5.85
C PRO A 210 -0.77 -25.90 6.38
N GLU A 211 -1.33 -26.97 6.96
CA GLU A 211 -2.70 -27.03 7.52
C GLU A 211 -3.05 -25.86 8.45
N LYS A 212 -2.09 -25.42 9.28
CA LYS A 212 -2.30 -24.28 10.19
C LYS A 212 -2.57 -22.97 9.44
N LEU A 213 -1.95 -22.77 8.28
CA LEU A 213 -2.16 -21.60 7.43
C LEU A 213 -3.46 -21.72 6.64
N ILE A 214 -3.81 -22.92 6.16
CA ILE A 214 -5.11 -23.20 5.52
C ILE A 214 -6.25 -22.83 6.49
N ALA A 215 -6.24 -23.36 7.71
CA ALA A 215 -7.28 -23.08 8.70
C ALA A 215 -7.40 -21.60 9.07
N LYS A 216 -6.29 -20.84 9.05
CA LYS A 216 -6.30 -19.39 9.25
C LYS A 216 -6.91 -18.65 8.06
N SER A 217 -6.61 -19.09 6.86
CA SER A 217 -7.16 -18.54 5.61
C SER A 217 -8.66 -18.74 5.53
N GLU A 218 -9.15 -19.95 5.83
CA GLU A 218 -10.59 -20.25 5.88
C GLU A 218 -11.33 -19.39 6.91
N ARG A 219 -10.76 -19.21 8.12
CA ARG A 219 -11.36 -18.34 9.15
C ARG A 219 -11.45 -16.89 8.68
N TYR A 220 -10.43 -16.40 7.97
CA TYR A 220 -10.42 -15.03 7.48
C TYR A 220 -11.41 -14.82 6.33
N LEU A 221 -11.47 -15.75 5.36
CA LEU A 221 -12.46 -15.74 4.29
C LEU A 221 -13.89 -15.78 4.84
N LYS A 222 -14.18 -16.62 5.83
CA LYS A 222 -15.47 -16.65 6.52
C LYS A 222 -15.79 -15.33 7.23
N LYS A 223 -14.79 -14.66 7.82
CA LYS A 223 -14.96 -13.32 8.41
C LYS A 223 -15.31 -12.26 7.36
N LEU A 224 -14.84 -12.45 6.12
CA LEU A 224 -15.22 -11.63 4.97
C LEU A 224 -16.54 -12.07 4.34
N ASP A 225 -17.26 -13.03 4.93
CA ASP A 225 -18.54 -13.55 4.42
C ASP A 225 -18.40 -14.20 3.03
N VAL A 226 -17.28 -14.90 2.82
CA VAL A 226 -17.04 -15.73 1.63
C VAL A 226 -17.40 -17.18 1.95
N GLU A 227 -18.25 -17.76 1.11
CA GLU A 227 -18.59 -19.18 1.14
C GLU A 227 -17.48 -20.02 0.51
N ILE A 228 -17.08 -21.09 1.19
CA ILE A 228 -16.03 -22.00 0.73
C ILE A 228 -16.67 -23.35 0.44
N ILE A 229 -16.57 -23.80 -0.81
CA ILE A 229 -17.10 -25.10 -1.26
C ILE A 229 -15.94 -25.92 -1.83
N THR A 230 -15.42 -26.85 -1.05
CA THR A 230 -14.31 -27.73 -1.45
C THR A 230 -14.78 -29.18 -1.61
N GLY A 231 -13.97 -30.01 -2.26
CA GLY A 231 -14.25 -31.44 -2.45
C GLY A 231 -15.34 -31.73 -3.48
N LYS A 232 -15.75 -30.74 -4.29
CA LYS A 232 -16.83 -30.89 -5.28
C LYS A 232 -16.30 -30.58 -6.69
N PRO A 233 -16.17 -31.59 -7.56
CA PRO A 233 -15.78 -31.36 -8.96
C PRO A 233 -16.77 -30.46 -9.68
N ILE A 234 -16.23 -29.60 -10.55
CA ILE A 234 -17.01 -28.77 -11.47
C ILE A 234 -17.36 -29.61 -12.68
N THR A 235 -18.63 -29.65 -13.05
CA THR A 235 -19.12 -30.48 -14.17
C THR A 235 -19.60 -29.66 -15.35
N GLY A 236 -19.85 -28.36 -15.16
CA GLY A 236 -20.27 -27.45 -16.23
C GLY A 236 -20.34 -26.01 -15.76
N VAL A 237 -20.28 -25.08 -16.71
CA VAL A 237 -20.51 -23.65 -16.48
C VAL A 237 -21.51 -23.15 -17.51
N SER A 238 -22.42 -22.28 -17.09
CA SER A 238 -23.44 -21.65 -17.92
C SER A 238 -23.48 -20.15 -17.66
N ASP A 239 -24.23 -19.42 -18.47
CA ASP A 239 -24.48 -17.97 -18.31
C ASP A 239 -25.19 -17.59 -16.99
N THR A 240 -25.78 -18.57 -16.31
CA THR A 240 -26.53 -18.42 -15.07
C THR A 240 -25.87 -19.07 -13.85
N GLY A 241 -24.72 -19.73 -14.01
CA GLY A 241 -24.03 -20.32 -12.86
C GLY A 241 -23.07 -21.46 -13.16
N VAL A 242 -22.70 -22.17 -12.10
CA VAL A 242 -21.75 -23.29 -12.10
C VAL A 242 -22.43 -24.55 -11.61
N ASP A 243 -22.27 -25.64 -12.36
CA ASP A 243 -22.71 -26.97 -11.96
C ASP A 243 -21.56 -27.69 -11.24
N LEU A 244 -21.80 -28.04 -9.97
CA LEU A 244 -20.94 -28.88 -9.16
C LEU A 244 -21.56 -30.28 -9.05
N SER A 245 -20.73 -31.28 -8.76
CA SER A 245 -21.26 -32.62 -8.43
C SER A 245 -22.25 -32.55 -7.25
N GLY A 246 -23.53 -32.82 -7.54
CA GLY A 246 -24.63 -32.82 -6.59
C GLY A 246 -25.16 -31.44 -6.16
N GLN A 247 -24.73 -30.34 -6.79
CA GLN A 247 -25.21 -28.99 -6.44
C GLN A 247 -25.05 -28.00 -7.60
N LYS A 248 -26.05 -27.14 -7.83
CA LYS A 248 -25.93 -26.00 -8.74
C LYS A 248 -25.74 -24.70 -7.96
N LEU A 249 -24.82 -23.85 -8.41
CA LEU A 249 -24.60 -22.51 -7.89
C LEU A 249 -25.05 -21.48 -8.90
N THR A 250 -26.06 -20.67 -8.55
CA THR A 250 -26.51 -19.57 -9.40
C THR A 250 -25.61 -18.35 -9.22
N ALA A 251 -25.08 -17.83 -10.33
CA ALA A 251 -24.24 -16.63 -10.37
C ALA A 251 -24.13 -16.10 -11.79
N ARG A 252 -24.27 -14.78 -11.98
CA ARG A 252 -24.04 -14.14 -13.29
C ARG A 252 -22.57 -13.86 -13.57
N THR A 253 -21.69 -14.05 -12.59
CA THR A 253 -20.24 -13.88 -12.78
C THR A 253 -19.52 -15.08 -12.22
N VAL A 254 -18.99 -15.89 -13.14
CA VAL A 254 -18.13 -17.03 -12.84
C VAL A 254 -16.71 -16.66 -13.26
N ILE A 255 -15.73 -16.89 -12.38
CA ILE A 255 -14.33 -16.57 -12.62
C ILE A 255 -13.50 -17.85 -12.48
N TRP A 256 -12.81 -18.24 -13.52
CA TRP A 256 -12.02 -19.46 -13.59
C TRP A 256 -10.54 -19.21 -13.29
N THR A 257 -10.05 -19.86 -12.24
CA THR A 257 -8.65 -19.79 -11.75
C THR A 257 -8.07 -21.17 -11.44
N ALA A 258 -8.73 -22.25 -11.89
CA ALA A 258 -8.43 -23.61 -11.48
C ALA A 258 -7.19 -24.23 -12.17
N GLY A 259 -6.63 -23.59 -13.19
CA GLY A 259 -5.40 -24.07 -13.80
C GLY A 259 -4.94 -23.28 -15.02
N VAL A 260 -3.71 -23.56 -15.41
CA VAL A 260 -3.05 -23.00 -16.59
C VAL A 260 -2.33 -24.07 -17.40
N GLU A 261 -2.10 -23.76 -18.66
CA GLU A 261 -1.33 -24.55 -19.63
C GLU A 261 -0.45 -23.64 -20.50
N GLY A 262 0.44 -24.21 -21.31
CA GLY A 262 1.27 -23.45 -22.25
C GLY A 262 0.48 -22.50 -23.16
N ALA A 263 1.05 -21.32 -23.47
CA ALA A 263 0.44 -20.35 -24.38
C ALA A 263 0.18 -20.91 -25.80
N ASP A 264 -0.73 -20.28 -26.55
CA ASP A 264 -1.21 -20.77 -27.87
C ASP A 264 -0.12 -21.08 -28.89
N ILE A 265 0.98 -20.31 -28.88
CA ILE A 265 2.12 -20.55 -29.77
C ILE A 265 2.73 -21.94 -29.58
N LEU A 266 2.69 -22.49 -28.36
CA LEU A 266 3.21 -23.82 -28.07
C LEU A 266 2.43 -24.94 -28.76
N ASP A 267 1.16 -24.71 -29.12
CA ASP A 267 0.36 -25.69 -29.87
C ASP A 267 0.93 -25.98 -31.27
N LYS A 268 1.77 -25.08 -31.79
CA LYS A 268 2.35 -25.15 -33.14
C LYS A 268 3.83 -25.50 -33.16
N LEU A 269 4.48 -25.65 -32.00
CA LEU A 269 5.91 -25.91 -31.93
C LEU A 269 6.19 -27.41 -32.01
N ASP A 270 7.07 -27.78 -32.94
CA ASP A 270 7.59 -29.14 -33.09
C ASP A 270 8.74 -29.39 -32.11
N VAL A 271 8.41 -29.43 -30.81
CA VAL A 271 9.32 -29.76 -29.71
C VAL A 271 8.63 -30.67 -28.71
N GLN A 272 9.39 -31.46 -27.97
CA GLN A 272 8.86 -32.35 -26.94
C GLN A 272 8.17 -31.54 -25.84
N GLN A 273 6.90 -31.88 -25.59
CA GLN A 273 6.06 -31.22 -24.59
C GLN A 273 5.40 -32.21 -23.63
N LYS A 274 5.33 -31.84 -22.35
CA LYS A 274 4.66 -32.59 -21.27
C LYS A 274 3.91 -31.65 -20.33
N GLY A 275 3.14 -32.21 -19.41
CA GLY A 275 2.58 -31.46 -18.27
C GLY A 275 1.69 -30.27 -18.63
N ARG A 276 0.79 -30.44 -19.61
CA ARG A 276 -0.09 -29.39 -20.16
C ARG A 276 0.69 -28.36 -21.01
N LYS A 277 1.31 -28.85 -22.08
CA LYS A 277 1.99 -28.03 -23.11
C LYS A 277 3.16 -27.22 -22.56
N ARG A 278 3.99 -27.83 -21.72
CA ARG A 278 5.27 -27.28 -21.26
C ARG A 278 6.39 -27.99 -22.01
N ILE A 279 7.42 -27.27 -22.41
CA ILE A 279 8.54 -27.80 -23.20
C ILE A 279 9.47 -28.59 -22.26
N GLU A 280 9.75 -29.84 -22.60
CA GLU A 280 10.67 -30.68 -21.84
C GLU A 280 12.11 -30.17 -22.00
N THR A 281 12.81 -30.01 -20.88
CA THR A 281 14.16 -29.46 -20.86
C THR A 281 15.17 -30.34 -20.16
N ASN A 282 16.44 -30.24 -20.56
CA ASN A 282 17.56 -30.81 -19.83
C ASN A 282 17.91 -29.98 -18.56
N ASP A 283 18.95 -30.40 -17.84
CA ASP A 283 19.44 -29.71 -16.64
C ASP A 283 20.04 -28.32 -16.93
N LYS A 284 20.24 -27.93 -18.20
CA LYS A 284 20.71 -26.59 -18.58
C LYS A 284 19.57 -25.65 -18.97
N LEU A 285 18.31 -26.13 -18.88
CA LEU A 285 17.10 -25.48 -19.37
C LEU A 285 17.07 -25.30 -20.89
N GLN A 286 17.76 -26.18 -21.62
CA GLN A 286 17.65 -26.25 -23.08
C GLN A 286 16.53 -27.22 -23.46
N SER A 287 15.87 -26.99 -24.60
CA SER A 287 15.01 -28.01 -25.23
C SER A 287 15.82 -29.29 -25.45
N LEU A 288 15.17 -30.46 -25.31
CA LEU A 288 15.79 -31.75 -25.63
C LEU A 288 16.10 -31.89 -27.13
N ASP A 289 15.36 -31.19 -27.98
CA ASP A 289 15.46 -31.30 -29.44
C ASP A 289 16.48 -30.32 -30.03
N HIS A 290 16.72 -29.18 -29.35
CA HIS A 290 17.57 -28.10 -29.86
C HIS A 290 18.45 -27.48 -28.77
N GLU A 291 19.76 -27.68 -28.85
CA GLU A 291 20.72 -27.16 -27.85
C GLU A 291 20.79 -25.62 -27.81
N ASN A 292 20.48 -24.94 -28.90
CA ASN A 292 20.51 -23.48 -28.94
C ASN A 292 19.18 -22.82 -28.51
N VAL A 293 18.19 -23.63 -28.08
CA VAL A 293 16.89 -23.16 -27.61
C VAL A 293 16.78 -23.39 -26.11
N TYR A 294 16.60 -22.30 -25.36
CA TYR A 294 16.40 -22.30 -23.92
C TYR A 294 14.95 -21.99 -23.58
N VAL A 295 14.48 -22.47 -22.43
CA VAL A 295 13.10 -22.29 -21.97
C VAL A 295 13.10 -21.67 -20.58
N VAL A 296 12.26 -20.66 -20.35
CA VAL A 296 12.17 -19.93 -19.09
C VAL A 296 10.74 -19.81 -18.57
N GLY A 297 10.58 -19.74 -17.25
CA GLY A 297 9.29 -19.51 -16.60
C GLY A 297 8.32 -20.67 -16.78
N ASP A 298 7.04 -20.35 -16.98
CA ASP A 298 5.94 -21.32 -17.02
C ASP A 298 6.04 -22.36 -18.15
N ASN A 299 6.89 -22.11 -19.14
CA ASN A 299 7.09 -23.01 -20.28
C ASN A 299 8.04 -24.17 -19.96
N ILE A 300 8.85 -24.09 -18.90
CA ILE A 300 9.80 -25.15 -18.52
C ILE A 300 9.01 -26.39 -18.09
N PHE A 301 9.34 -27.58 -18.58
CA PHE A 301 9.04 -28.86 -17.94
C PHE A 301 10.35 -29.54 -17.57
N PHE A 302 10.69 -29.48 -16.28
CA PHE A 302 11.92 -30.05 -15.73
C PHE A 302 11.60 -30.69 -14.38
N ILE A 303 12.02 -31.94 -14.20
CA ILE A 303 11.92 -32.66 -12.93
C ILE A 303 13.32 -32.67 -12.30
N PRO A 304 13.53 -31.95 -11.18
CA PRO A 304 14.81 -31.98 -10.47
C PRO A 304 15.18 -33.38 -10.00
N GLU A 305 16.48 -33.65 -9.90
CA GLU A 305 16.98 -34.92 -9.40
C GLU A 305 16.47 -35.20 -7.98
N GLY A 306 15.88 -36.37 -7.76
CA GLY A 306 15.29 -36.77 -6.49
C GLY A 306 13.84 -36.33 -6.28
N GLU A 307 13.23 -35.61 -7.23
CA GLU A 307 11.83 -35.20 -7.18
C GLU A 307 10.97 -36.02 -8.15
N GLU A 308 9.67 -36.17 -7.84
CA GLU A 308 8.72 -36.88 -8.72
C GLU A 308 7.93 -35.91 -9.63
N ARG A 309 7.90 -34.63 -9.28
CA ARG A 309 7.06 -33.62 -9.94
C ARG A 309 7.92 -32.56 -10.62
N PRO A 310 7.46 -32.03 -11.76
CA PRO A 310 8.16 -30.94 -12.41
C PRO A 310 8.09 -29.68 -11.54
N VAL A 311 9.04 -28.78 -11.76
CA VAL A 311 9.03 -27.46 -11.10
C VAL A 311 7.67 -26.76 -11.29
N PRO A 312 7.09 -26.12 -10.27
CA PRO A 312 5.81 -25.43 -10.39
C PRO A 312 5.87 -24.21 -11.33
N GLN A 313 4.73 -23.79 -11.85
CA GLN A 313 4.61 -22.57 -12.66
C GLN A 313 4.53 -21.36 -11.72
N MET A 314 5.70 -20.80 -11.38
CA MET A 314 5.85 -19.73 -10.40
C MET A 314 6.91 -18.72 -10.87
N VAL A 315 6.74 -17.46 -10.47
CA VAL A 315 7.69 -16.38 -10.74
C VAL A 315 9.09 -16.72 -10.24
N GLU A 316 9.20 -17.29 -9.03
CA GLU A 316 10.49 -17.65 -8.44
C GLU A 316 11.31 -18.61 -9.33
N ASN A 317 10.65 -19.54 -10.04
CA ASN A 317 11.35 -20.39 -11.01
C ASN A 317 11.83 -19.62 -12.23
N ALA A 318 11.04 -18.66 -12.71
CA ALA A 318 11.49 -17.77 -13.78
C ALA A 318 12.72 -16.96 -13.34
N GLU A 319 12.74 -16.52 -12.08
CA GLU A 319 13.85 -15.77 -11.49
C GLU A 319 15.11 -16.62 -11.30
N HIS A 320 14.98 -17.89 -10.96
CA HIS A 320 16.11 -18.82 -10.84
C HIS A 320 16.63 -19.31 -12.20
N ALA A 321 15.74 -19.52 -13.16
CA ALA A 321 16.08 -19.95 -14.51
C ALA A 321 16.82 -18.88 -15.32
N ALA A 322 16.39 -17.62 -15.25
CA ALA A 322 16.90 -16.56 -16.11
C ALA A 322 18.42 -16.27 -15.96
N PRO A 323 19.01 -16.16 -14.75
CA PRO A 323 20.46 -16.01 -14.59
C PRO A 323 21.24 -17.23 -15.08
N LEU A 324 20.68 -18.44 -14.93
CA LEU A 324 21.31 -19.67 -15.42
C LEU A 324 21.37 -19.68 -16.95
N ILE A 325 20.25 -19.40 -17.62
CA ILE A 325 20.15 -19.34 -19.09
C ILE A 325 21.12 -18.30 -19.63
N ALA A 326 21.12 -17.10 -19.03
CA ALA A 326 22.05 -16.04 -19.42
C ALA A 326 23.52 -16.45 -19.24
N HIS A 327 23.85 -17.16 -18.16
CA HIS A 327 25.20 -17.73 -17.94
C HIS A 327 25.54 -18.76 -19.01
N ASN A 328 24.64 -19.70 -19.30
CA ASN A 328 24.88 -20.80 -20.24
C ASN A 328 25.04 -20.31 -21.68
N ILE A 329 24.20 -19.37 -22.14
CA ILE A 329 24.39 -18.72 -23.46
C ILE A 329 25.72 -17.95 -23.50
N THR A 330 26.09 -17.29 -22.40
CA THR A 330 27.38 -16.59 -22.31
C THR A 330 28.56 -17.56 -22.38
N ALA A 331 28.43 -18.71 -21.73
CA ALA A 331 29.42 -19.77 -21.75
C ALA A 331 29.60 -20.34 -23.17
N ASP A 332 28.50 -20.59 -23.90
CA ASP A 332 28.58 -21.06 -25.28
C ASP A 332 29.31 -20.08 -26.19
N ILE A 333 28.97 -18.79 -26.11
CA ILE A 333 29.56 -17.76 -26.97
C ILE A 333 31.04 -17.50 -26.65
N LYS A 334 31.45 -17.64 -25.38
CA LYS A 334 32.82 -17.33 -24.91
C LYS A 334 33.71 -18.56 -24.68
N GLY A 335 33.23 -19.77 -24.93
CA GLY A 335 33.97 -21.02 -24.70
C GLY A 335 34.14 -21.39 -23.22
N GLY A 336 33.14 -21.11 -22.38
CA GLY A 336 33.13 -21.44 -20.95
C GLY A 336 32.31 -22.69 -20.59
N THR A 337 32.20 -22.98 -19.29
CA THR A 337 31.43 -24.14 -18.79
C THR A 337 30.00 -23.79 -18.41
N LYS A 338 29.03 -24.59 -18.90
CA LYS A 338 27.61 -24.50 -18.53
C LYS A 338 27.36 -24.96 -17.10
N LYS A 339 26.34 -24.38 -16.48
CA LYS A 339 25.84 -24.74 -15.14
C LYS A 339 24.51 -25.49 -15.25
N SER A 340 24.27 -26.36 -14.28
CA SER A 340 22.99 -27.08 -14.11
C SER A 340 21.99 -26.27 -13.30
N TYR A 341 20.71 -26.46 -13.60
CA TYR A 341 19.57 -25.91 -12.91
C TYR A 341 19.31 -26.69 -11.63
N LYS A 342 19.38 -25.96 -10.51
CA LYS A 342 19.12 -26.49 -9.17
C LYS A 342 18.17 -25.53 -8.46
N PRO A 343 16.85 -25.65 -8.72
CA PRO A 343 15.88 -24.75 -8.11
C PRO A 343 15.82 -24.99 -6.60
N ALA A 344 15.75 -23.90 -5.84
CA ALA A 344 15.41 -23.92 -4.42
C ALA A 344 14.21 -23.01 -4.22
N PHE A 345 13.19 -23.43 -3.48
CA PHE A 345 12.03 -22.57 -3.19
C PHE A 345 12.19 -21.92 -1.84
N HIS A 346 12.00 -20.60 -1.79
CA HIS A 346 12.03 -19.82 -0.54
C HIS A 346 10.65 -19.69 0.10
N GLY A 347 9.61 -20.16 -0.58
CA GLY A 347 8.27 -20.30 -0.02
C GLY A 347 7.20 -19.53 -0.78
N MET A 348 6.02 -19.45 -0.17
CA MET A 348 4.81 -18.93 -0.82
C MET A 348 4.08 -17.99 0.13
N MET A 349 3.53 -16.93 -0.43
CA MET A 349 2.73 -15.93 0.26
C MET A 349 1.41 -15.77 -0.47
N VAL A 350 0.34 -15.60 0.29
CA VAL A 350 -1.02 -15.46 -0.24
C VAL A 350 -1.67 -14.30 0.51
N SER A 351 -2.09 -13.26 -0.20
CA SER A 351 -2.95 -12.24 0.37
C SER A 351 -4.40 -12.69 0.37
N ILE A 352 -5.18 -12.21 1.32
CA ILE A 352 -6.63 -12.39 1.37
C ILE A 352 -7.21 -11.00 1.59
N GLY A 353 -7.43 -10.29 0.49
CA GLY A 353 -7.63 -8.85 0.48
C GLY A 353 -6.37 -8.09 0.89
N SER A 354 -6.54 -6.81 1.20
CA SER A 354 -5.42 -5.89 1.44
C SER A 354 -4.84 -5.94 2.85
N ARG A 355 -5.50 -6.58 3.81
CA ARG A 355 -5.18 -6.47 5.25
C ARG A 355 -4.69 -7.75 5.91
N TYR A 356 -4.78 -8.88 5.23
CA TYR A 356 -4.42 -10.17 5.79
C TYR A 356 -3.76 -11.04 4.74
N GLY A 357 -2.81 -11.85 5.19
CA GLY A 357 -2.19 -12.86 4.36
C GLY A 357 -1.65 -14.00 5.21
N VAL A 358 -1.23 -15.04 4.52
CA VAL A 358 -0.50 -16.17 5.09
C VAL A 358 0.74 -16.41 4.27
N ALA A 359 1.83 -16.79 4.93
CA ALA A 359 3.08 -17.10 4.25
C ALA A 359 3.77 -18.29 4.90
N SER A 360 4.28 -19.19 4.08
CA SER A 360 5.20 -20.24 4.47
C SER A 360 6.51 -19.95 3.78
N VAL A 361 7.44 -19.33 4.49
CA VAL A 361 8.70 -18.80 3.93
C VAL A 361 9.90 -19.35 4.71
N GLY A 362 11.05 -19.46 4.06
CA GLY A 362 12.28 -19.93 4.69
C GLY A 362 13.29 -20.48 3.71
N LEU A 363 14.23 -21.25 4.22
CA LEU A 363 15.20 -21.99 3.41
C LEU A 363 14.76 -23.46 3.31
N PRO A 364 15.22 -24.21 2.29
CA PRO A 364 15.02 -25.65 2.24
C PRO A 364 15.36 -26.31 3.58
N GLY A 365 14.39 -27.03 4.16
CA GLY A 365 14.50 -27.69 5.47
C GLY A 365 14.20 -26.81 6.70
N LYS A 366 13.96 -25.51 6.55
CA LYS A 366 13.63 -24.58 7.67
C LYS A 366 12.57 -23.55 7.25
N PHE A 367 11.34 -23.99 7.08
CA PHE A 367 10.20 -23.12 6.80
C PHE A 367 9.52 -22.63 8.09
N PHE A 368 9.11 -21.37 8.09
CA PHE A 368 8.33 -20.74 9.14
C PHE A 368 7.02 -20.18 8.60
N SER A 369 5.98 -20.25 9.43
CA SER A 369 4.63 -19.80 9.10
C SER A 369 4.39 -18.39 9.64
N LEU A 370 4.17 -17.42 8.74
CA LEU A 370 3.79 -16.05 9.07
C LEU A 370 2.32 -15.80 8.72
N THR A 371 1.66 -14.91 9.46
CA THR A 371 0.24 -14.61 9.25
C THR A 371 -0.09 -13.15 9.54
N GLY A 372 -1.14 -12.64 8.91
CA GLY A 372 -1.58 -11.25 9.06
C GLY A 372 -0.49 -10.28 8.61
N PHE A 373 -0.18 -9.29 9.44
CA PHE A 373 0.78 -8.22 9.14
C PHE A 373 2.13 -8.75 8.64
N PHE A 374 2.73 -9.73 9.32
CA PHE A 374 4.07 -10.23 8.94
C PHE A 374 4.07 -10.99 7.61
N ALA A 375 2.96 -11.65 7.25
CA ALA A 375 2.83 -12.30 5.95
C ALA A 375 2.67 -11.27 4.83
N MET A 376 1.84 -10.23 5.05
CA MET A 376 1.69 -9.13 4.10
C MET A 376 3.01 -8.38 3.91
N PHE A 377 3.71 -8.09 5.01
CA PHE A 377 5.04 -7.48 4.94
C PHE A 377 6.01 -8.32 4.11
N ALA A 378 6.05 -9.64 4.30
CA ALA A 378 6.90 -10.53 3.50
C ALA A 378 6.53 -10.48 2.01
N LYS A 379 5.24 -10.52 1.66
CA LYS A 379 4.75 -10.38 0.28
C LYS A 379 5.24 -9.07 -0.36
N HIS A 380 4.96 -7.93 0.28
CA HIS A 380 5.36 -6.62 -0.24
C HIS A 380 6.89 -6.45 -0.29
N ALA A 381 7.64 -7.01 0.67
CA ALA A 381 9.10 -6.95 0.67
C ALA A 381 9.69 -7.69 -0.55
N ILE A 382 9.17 -8.87 -0.88
CA ILE A 382 9.60 -9.64 -2.06
C ILE A 382 9.24 -8.90 -3.36
N ASN A 383 8.04 -8.30 -3.43
CA ASN A 383 7.67 -7.46 -4.56
C ASN A 383 8.60 -6.26 -4.72
N VAL A 384 8.96 -5.57 -3.62
CA VAL A 384 9.94 -4.47 -3.65
C VAL A 384 11.30 -4.94 -4.15
N LEU A 385 11.79 -6.10 -3.68
CA LEU A 385 13.05 -6.67 -4.15
C LEU A 385 13.00 -6.95 -5.65
N TYR A 386 11.94 -7.60 -6.13
CA TYR A 386 11.74 -7.85 -7.56
C TYR A 386 11.75 -6.56 -8.38
N LEU A 387 10.93 -5.58 -8.01
CA LEU A 387 10.80 -4.31 -8.73
C LEU A 387 12.10 -3.51 -8.73
N PHE A 388 12.89 -3.59 -7.64
CA PHE A 388 14.22 -3.03 -7.60
C PHE A 388 15.14 -3.69 -8.63
N THR A 389 15.06 -5.01 -8.82
CA THR A 389 15.83 -5.69 -9.87
C THR A 389 15.41 -5.30 -11.29
N VAL A 390 14.13 -4.96 -11.50
CA VAL A 390 13.57 -4.62 -12.82
C VAL A 390 13.81 -3.17 -13.22
N LEU A 391 13.49 -2.20 -12.37
CA LEU A 391 13.57 -0.76 -12.70
C LEU A 391 14.16 0.09 -11.55
N GLY A 392 14.73 -0.55 -10.53
CA GLY A 392 15.37 0.14 -9.42
C GLY A 392 14.40 0.99 -8.60
N PHE A 393 14.92 2.09 -8.03
CA PHE A 393 14.19 2.94 -7.11
C PHE A 393 12.89 3.52 -7.68
N ASN A 394 12.88 3.88 -8.96
CA ASN A 394 11.72 4.52 -9.59
C ASN A 394 10.45 3.66 -9.51
N LYS A 395 10.54 2.36 -9.84
CA LYS A 395 9.36 1.49 -9.76
C LYS A 395 9.02 1.11 -8.33
N VAL A 396 10.01 0.96 -7.45
CA VAL A 396 9.76 0.78 -6.01
C VAL A 396 8.97 1.96 -5.45
N TRP A 397 9.36 3.19 -5.78
CA TRP A 397 8.64 4.38 -5.35
C TRP A 397 7.19 4.39 -5.86
N THR A 398 6.98 4.17 -7.17
CA THR A 398 5.63 4.05 -7.75
C THR A 398 4.80 2.96 -7.06
N TYR A 399 5.38 1.80 -6.77
CA TYR A 399 4.72 0.72 -6.07
C TYR A 399 4.30 1.13 -4.64
N LEU A 400 5.19 1.73 -3.86
CA LEU A 400 4.87 2.23 -2.52
C LEU A 400 3.77 3.30 -2.56
N MET A 401 3.77 4.14 -3.60
CA MET A 401 2.68 5.11 -3.80
C MET A 401 1.33 4.41 -4.00
N HIS A 402 1.25 3.34 -4.80
CA HIS A 402 -0.01 2.62 -5.02
C HIS A 402 -0.44 1.77 -3.82
N GLU A 403 0.48 1.02 -3.20
CA GLU A 403 0.18 0.05 -2.15
C GLU A 403 0.00 0.66 -0.75
N ILE A 404 0.68 1.77 -0.47
CA ILE A 404 0.79 2.32 0.89
C ILE A 404 0.17 3.72 0.94
N PHE A 405 0.69 4.65 0.14
CA PHE A 405 0.37 6.08 0.30
C PHE A 405 -0.94 6.51 -0.36
N HIS A 406 -1.31 5.94 -1.50
CA HIS A 406 -2.52 6.25 -2.25
C HIS A 406 -3.50 5.08 -2.33
N ALA A 407 -3.39 4.11 -1.42
CA ALA A 407 -4.27 2.95 -1.38
C ALA A 407 -5.75 3.35 -1.28
N HIS A 408 -6.57 2.88 -2.24
CA HIS A 408 -8.00 3.20 -2.32
C HIS A 408 -8.77 2.69 -1.09
N ASP A 409 -9.72 3.48 -0.58
CA ASP A 409 -10.57 3.12 0.57
C ASP A 409 -9.81 2.55 1.80
N ARG A 410 -8.58 3.03 2.04
CA ARG A 410 -7.69 2.56 3.14
C ARG A 410 -7.41 1.05 3.07
N ARG A 411 -7.48 0.44 1.89
CA ARG A 411 -7.21 -0.97 1.64
C ARG A 411 -5.70 -1.20 1.52
N THR A 412 -5.04 -1.29 2.66
CA THR A 412 -3.60 -1.56 2.78
C THR A 412 -3.28 -2.27 4.10
N PHE A 413 -2.21 -3.06 4.12
CA PHE A 413 -1.82 -3.85 5.28
C PHE A 413 -1.29 -3.02 6.46
N LEU A 414 -0.88 -1.77 6.20
CA LEU A 414 -0.48 -0.78 7.22
C LEU A 414 -1.67 -0.01 7.81
N GLY A 415 -2.89 -0.29 7.34
CA GLY A 415 -4.07 0.50 7.63
C GLY A 415 -4.07 1.87 6.94
N GLY A 416 -5.18 2.60 7.06
CA GLY A 416 -5.38 3.88 6.35
C GLY A 416 -4.57 5.07 6.88
N HIS A 417 -3.58 4.85 7.73
CA HIS A 417 -2.78 5.93 8.32
C HIS A 417 -1.90 6.63 7.28
N PHE A 418 -1.42 5.88 6.28
CA PHE A 418 -0.60 6.44 5.18
C PHE A 418 -1.40 6.76 3.92
N SER A 419 -2.63 6.25 3.78
CA SER A 419 -3.43 6.27 2.56
C SER A 419 -4.07 7.63 2.22
N LYS A 420 -3.50 8.73 2.70
CA LYS A 420 -4.02 10.09 2.45
C LYS A 420 -3.32 10.71 1.25
N ARG A 421 -4.10 11.36 0.37
CA ARG A 421 -3.58 12.10 -0.78
C ARG A 421 -2.55 13.17 -0.41
N SER A 422 -2.69 13.77 0.77
CA SER A 422 -1.69 14.68 1.33
C SER A 422 -0.78 13.91 2.30
N PRO A 423 0.56 14.07 2.22
CA PRO A 423 1.53 13.39 3.07
C PRO A 423 1.56 14.00 4.48
N ASN A 424 0.40 14.02 5.14
CA ASN A 424 0.21 14.61 6.47
C ASN A 424 1.01 13.88 7.57
N PHE A 425 1.66 12.75 7.26
CA PHE A 425 2.50 12.03 8.22
C PHE A 425 3.71 12.87 8.66
N TRP A 426 4.18 13.78 7.81
CA TRP A 426 5.20 14.77 8.17
C TRP A 426 4.75 15.76 9.26
N LEU A 427 3.43 15.89 9.48
CA LEU A 427 2.90 16.72 10.54
C LEU A 427 2.96 16.03 11.90
N VAL A 428 3.21 14.71 11.98
CA VAL A 428 3.19 13.99 13.27
C VAL A 428 4.33 14.44 14.19
N PRO A 429 5.61 14.52 13.76
CA PRO A 429 6.67 15.06 14.61
C PRO A 429 6.38 16.48 15.06
N LEU A 430 5.90 17.33 14.15
CA LEU A 430 5.52 18.72 14.46
C LEU A 430 4.39 18.78 15.49
N ARG A 431 3.37 17.92 15.35
CA ARG A 431 2.21 17.82 16.25
C ARG A 431 2.65 17.45 17.66
N VAL A 432 3.47 16.41 17.77
CA VAL A 432 4.00 15.93 19.05
C VAL A 432 4.90 16.99 19.68
N PHE A 433 5.73 17.66 18.89
CA PHE A 433 6.63 18.71 19.37
C PHE A 433 5.87 19.94 19.89
N VAL A 434 4.91 20.48 19.13
CA VAL A 434 4.06 21.60 19.57
C VAL A 434 3.28 21.22 20.83
N GLY A 435 2.74 20.00 20.88
CA GLY A 435 2.03 19.52 22.06
C GLY A 435 2.93 19.35 23.28
N TRP A 436 4.16 18.88 23.09
CA TRP A 436 5.17 18.76 24.15
C TRP A 436 5.54 20.13 24.72
N MET A 437 5.73 21.13 23.88
CA MET A 437 6.07 22.48 24.34
C MET A 437 4.96 23.09 25.21
N TRP A 438 3.70 22.98 24.79
CA TRP A 438 2.57 23.43 25.61
C TRP A 438 2.47 22.67 26.93
N LEU A 439 2.70 21.35 26.89
CA LEU A 439 2.68 20.52 28.09
C LEU A 439 3.81 20.90 29.06
N HIS A 440 5.01 21.17 28.54
CA HIS A 440 6.16 21.59 29.32
C HIS A 440 5.92 22.95 29.98
N GLU A 441 5.50 23.95 29.20
CA GLU A 441 5.18 25.28 29.73
C GLU A 441 4.05 25.22 30.76
N GLY A 442 2.98 24.51 30.45
CA GLY A 442 1.84 24.33 31.36
C GLY A 442 2.24 23.59 32.65
N TRP A 443 3.14 22.62 32.57
CA TRP A 443 3.64 21.90 33.75
C TRP A 443 4.45 22.79 34.69
N ASP A 444 5.37 23.59 34.14
CA ASP A 444 6.17 24.54 34.93
C ASP A 444 5.28 25.59 35.61
N LYS A 445 4.25 26.07 34.90
CA LYS A 445 3.26 27.01 35.45
C LYS A 445 2.36 26.35 36.50
N LEU A 446 1.97 25.10 36.30
CA LEU A 446 1.17 24.35 37.26
C LEU A 446 1.89 24.21 38.61
N GLN A 447 3.19 23.94 38.60
CA GLN A 447 3.99 23.87 39.84
C GLN A 447 3.93 25.18 40.63
N LYS A 448 4.00 26.33 39.94
CA LYS A 448 3.89 27.65 40.55
C LYS A 448 2.50 27.90 41.13
N VAL A 449 1.45 27.58 40.36
CA VAL A 449 0.04 27.72 40.80
C VAL A 449 -0.27 26.81 41.98
N VAL A 450 0.27 25.59 42.03
CA VAL A 450 0.07 24.65 43.15
C VAL A 450 0.80 25.12 44.41
N ALA A 451 1.99 25.72 44.26
CA ALA A 451 2.77 26.25 45.39
C ALA A 451 2.10 27.47 46.03
N ASP A 452 1.59 28.41 45.22
CA ASP A 452 0.80 29.55 45.70
C ASP A 452 -0.28 29.93 44.68
N PRO A 453 -1.54 29.50 44.89
CA PRO A 453 -2.65 29.80 43.98
C PRO A 453 -2.99 31.29 43.87
N ASN A 454 -2.62 32.09 44.87
CA ASN A 454 -2.93 33.52 44.93
C ASN A 454 -1.84 34.38 44.29
N HIS A 455 -0.70 33.81 43.93
CA HIS A 455 0.37 34.51 43.22
C HIS A 455 0.09 34.54 41.72
N ILE A 456 -0.32 35.72 41.23
CA ILE A 456 -0.61 35.95 39.81
C ILE A 456 0.67 36.36 39.08
N PHE A 457 1.11 35.53 38.13
CA PHE A 457 2.36 35.76 37.37
C PHE A 457 2.15 35.79 35.85
N LEU A 458 0.95 35.41 35.37
CA LEU A 458 0.60 35.42 33.95
C LEU A 458 -0.06 36.74 33.50
N ILE A 459 -0.42 37.59 34.44
CA ILE A 459 -1.00 38.91 34.18
C ILE A 459 0.03 39.92 34.68
N PRO A 460 0.42 40.93 33.88
CA PRO A 460 1.33 41.96 34.33
C PRO A 460 0.74 42.72 35.52
N PRO A 461 1.58 43.25 36.42
CA PRO A 461 1.10 44.09 37.52
C PRO A 461 0.37 45.33 36.98
N ASP A 462 -0.63 45.80 37.73
CA ASP A 462 -1.40 47.00 37.39
C ASP A 462 -0.43 48.18 37.13
N PRO A 463 -0.45 48.79 35.92
CA PRO A 463 0.38 49.96 35.62
C PRO A 463 0.08 51.18 36.50
N HIS A 464 -1.04 51.18 37.22
CA HIS A 464 -1.51 52.22 38.12
C HIS A 464 -1.36 51.88 39.62
N ALA A 465 -0.84 50.70 39.97
CA ALA A 465 -0.52 50.38 41.36
C ALA A 465 0.50 51.38 41.92
N ASP A 466 0.28 51.88 43.14
CA ASP A 466 1.11 52.89 43.79
C ASP A 466 2.60 52.55 43.65
N VAL A 467 3.35 53.45 43.00
CA VAL A 467 4.80 53.40 42.70
C VAL A 467 5.68 53.19 43.95
N VAL A 468 5.07 53.18 45.15
CA VAL A 468 5.72 53.03 46.44
C VAL A 468 6.00 51.56 46.81
N SER A 469 5.28 50.57 46.28
CA SER A 469 5.54 49.15 46.63
C SER A 469 6.67 48.52 45.81
N ALA A 470 6.79 48.85 44.52
CA ALA A 470 7.84 48.31 43.64
C ALA A 470 9.25 48.81 44.01
N ALA A 471 9.37 49.99 44.62
CA ALA A 471 10.63 50.50 45.14
C ALA A 471 11.08 49.78 46.43
N SER A 472 10.17 49.23 47.23
CA SER A 472 10.50 48.58 48.50
C SER A 472 11.05 47.16 48.33
N GLU A 473 10.64 46.41 47.31
CA GLU A 473 11.23 45.08 47.01
C GLU A 473 12.57 45.17 46.27
N ALA A 474 12.78 46.18 45.42
CA ALA A 474 14.06 46.38 44.73
C ALA A 474 15.17 46.88 45.66
N VAL A 475 14.83 47.65 46.71
CA VAL A 475 15.81 48.17 47.69
C VAL A 475 16.16 47.12 48.76
N GLY A 476 15.28 46.15 49.02
CA GLY A 476 15.56 45.04 49.96
C GLY A 476 16.62 44.05 49.46
N ASN A 477 16.70 43.82 48.14
CA ASN A 477 17.62 42.85 47.54
C ASN A 477 19.00 43.42 47.13
N VAL A 478 19.18 44.74 47.20
CA VAL A 478 20.52 45.37 46.99
C VAL A 478 21.31 45.45 48.29
N ALA A 479 20.66 45.37 49.46
CA ALA A 479 21.34 45.43 50.75
C ALA A 479 22.09 44.13 51.13
N THR A 480 21.90 43.02 50.40
CA THR A 480 22.45 41.70 50.75
C THR A 480 23.34 41.06 49.68
N ALA A 481 23.50 41.66 48.50
CA ALA A 481 24.38 41.14 47.45
C ALA A 481 25.79 41.76 47.55
N VAL A 482 26.68 41.14 48.32
CA VAL A 482 28.12 41.42 48.29
C VAL A 482 28.76 40.60 47.17
N ASP A 483 28.58 41.00 45.91
CA ASP A 483 29.55 40.75 44.82
C ASP A 483 29.16 41.51 43.54
N ALA A 484 30.06 42.33 43.00
CA ALA A 484 29.87 43.03 41.73
C ALA A 484 29.84 42.06 40.52
N GLN A 485 30.35 40.84 40.68
CA GLN A 485 30.36 39.80 39.64
C GLN A 485 28.97 39.16 39.41
N ALA A 486 28.13 39.09 40.45
CA ALA A 486 26.76 38.56 40.37
C ALA A 486 25.79 39.57 39.71
N ALA A 487 26.05 40.87 39.87
CA ALA A 487 25.29 41.91 39.18
C ALA A 487 25.58 41.93 37.67
N ALA A 488 26.83 41.70 37.24
CA ALA A 488 27.20 41.66 35.83
C ALA A 488 26.57 40.47 35.08
N SER A 489 26.51 39.29 35.71
CA SER A 489 25.87 38.10 35.16
C SER A 489 24.33 38.18 35.19
N ALA A 490 23.75 38.91 36.15
CA ALA A 490 22.32 39.26 36.13
C ALA A 490 21.98 40.27 35.02
N VAL A 491 22.87 41.22 34.72
CA VAL A 491 22.71 42.20 33.63
C VAL A 491 22.96 41.56 32.25
N GLU A 492 23.89 40.60 32.15
CA GLU A 492 24.16 39.87 30.90
C GLU A 492 23.00 38.90 30.57
N ASN A 493 22.37 38.29 31.58
CA ASN A 493 21.12 37.52 31.40
C ASN A 493 19.88 38.41 31.19
N ALA A 494 19.84 39.63 31.73
CA ALA A 494 18.80 40.62 31.40
C ALA A 494 18.98 41.24 30.00
N GLY A 495 20.19 41.17 29.44
CA GLY A 495 20.56 41.62 28.10
C GLY A 495 20.11 40.68 26.97
N GLN A 496 19.70 39.45 27.28
CA GLN A 496 18.85 38.65 26.39
C GLN A 496 17.38 39.05 26.59
N ALA A 497 17.08 40.34 26.40
CA ALA A 497 15.71 40.76 26.19
C ALA A 497 15.26 40.11 24.88
N VAL A 498 14.58 38.97 24.99
CA VAL A 498 13.89 38.35 23.87
C VAL A 498 12.99 39.44 23.29
N GLN A 499 13.32 39.95 22.11
CA GLN A 499 12.59 41.06 21.52
C GLN A 499 11.13 40.64 21.41
N ALA A 500 10.25 41.28 22.19
CA ALA A 500 8.84 40.99 22.11
C ALA A 500 8.34 41.34 20.69
N ILE A 501 7.46 40.51 20.16
CA ILE A 501 6.91 40.76 18.83
C ILE A 501 6.09 42.07 18.90
N PRO A 502 6.35 43.07 18.03
CA PRO A 502 5.68 44.36 18.12
C PRO A 502 4.17 44.21 17.95
N VAL A 503 3.42 44.87 18.83
CA VAL A 503 1.94 44.89 18.85
C VAL A 503 1.47 46.26 18.35
N PRO A 504 0.53 46.35 17.39
CA PRO A 504 -0.04 47.62 16.98
C PRO A 504 -0.72 48.36 18.15
N GLY A 505 -0.53 49.68 18.24
CA GLY A 505 -1.04 50.50 19.36
C GLY A 505 -2.53 50.32 19.64
N PHE A 506 -3.37 50.29 18.61
CA PHE A 506 -4.82 50.07 18.78
C PHE A 506 -5.18 48.71 19.41
N VAL A 507 -4.36 47.68 19.21
CA VAL A 507 -4.56 46.35 19.84
C VAL A 507 -4.15 46.41 21.29
N SER A 508 -3.00 47.04 21.57
CA SER A 508 -2.51 47.24 22.93
C SER A 508 -3.52 48.00 23.78
N ASP A 509 -4.08 49.09 23.25
CA ASP A 509 -5.07 49.94 23.95
C ASP A 509 -6.39 49.20 24.23
N MET A 510 -6.82 48.36 23.28
CA MET A 510 -8.03 47.55 23.43
C MET A 510 -7.84 46.46 24.49
N VAL A 511 -6.67 45.81 24.49
CA VAL A 511 -6.34 44.74 25.45
C VAL A 511 -6.14 45.31 26.85
N SER A 512 -5.42 46.42 27.01
CA SER A 512 -5.25 47.07 28.31
C SER A 512 -6.59 47.48 28.91
N SER A 513 -7.46 48.13 28.13
CA SER A 513 -8.82 48.51 28.58
C SER A 513 -9.64 47.32 29.06
N MET A 514 -9.50 46.17 28.39
CA MET A 514 -10.18 44.93 28.78
C MET A 514 -9.57 44.32 30.05
N MET A 515 -8.24 44.33 30.17
CA MET A 515 -7.52 43.83 31.35
C MET A 515 -7.85 44.64 32.60
N ASP A 516 -7.92 45.97 32.47
CA ASP A 516 -8.32 46.89 33.54
C ASP A 516 -9.73 46.61 34.05
N LEU A 517 -10.65 46.29 33.14
CA LEU A 517 -12.03 45.96 33.49
C LEU A 517 -12.16 44.59 34.18
N MET A 518 -11.35 43.61 33.77
CA MET A 518 -11.56 42.21 34.15
C MET A 518 -10.66 41.74 35.29
N PHE A 519 -9.42 42.22 35.37
CA PHE A 519 -8.37 41.59 36.18
C PHE A 519 -7.85 42.44 37.32
N TYR A 520 -8.00 43.77 37.28
CA TYR A 520 -7.54 44.65 38.36
C TYR A 520 -8.70 45.12 39.24
N THR A 521 -8.46 45.21 40.54
CA THR A 521 -9.36 45.84 41.51
C THR A 521 -8.94 47.30 41.73
N GLY A 522 -9.87 48.15 42.17
CA GLY A 522 -9.60 49.60 42.35
C GLY A 522 -8.55 49.95 43.41
N ASP A 523 -8.02 48.97 44.14
CA ASP A 523 -6.94 49.05 45.13
C ASP A 523 -5.59 48.52 44.59
N GLY A 524 -5.47 48.26 43.28
CA GLY A 524 -4.25 47.77 42.64
C GLY A 524 -4.00 46.26 42.82
N GLY A 525 -4.98 45.53 43.37
CA GLY A 525 -4.97 44.08 43.49
C GLY A 525 -5.54 43.35 42.27
N TYR A 526 -5.59 42.02 42.33
CA TYR A 526 -6.18 41.18 41.29
C TYR A 526 -7.60 40.74 41.65
N THR A 527 -8.50 40.70 40.66
CA THR A 527 -9.84 40.14 40.84
C THR A 527 -9.79 38.61 40.95
N TRP A 528 -10.86 37.99 41.47
CA TRP A 528 -11.00 36.53 41.43
C TRP A 528 -10.97 35.96 39.98
N LEU A 529 -11.35 36.79 39.01
CA LEU A 529 -11.35 36.44 37.58
C LEU A 529 -9.91 36.29 37.05
N ALA A 530 -8.95 37.05 37.60
CA ALA A 530 -7.53 36.90 37.28
C ALA A 530 -6.99 35.53 37.73
N THR A 531 -7.34 35.10 38.95
CA THR A 531 -7.00 33.76 39.45
C THR A 531 -7.64 32.66 38.60
N ALA A 532 -8.92 32.80 38.27
CA ALA A 532 -9.64 31.85 37.42
C ALA A 532 -9.04 31.78 36.00
N PHE A 533 -8.65 32.93 35.43
CA PHE A 533 -8.01 33.02 34.13
C PHE A 533 -6.62 32.35 34.13
N GLN A 534 -5.79 32.60 35.14
CA GLN A 534 -4.48 31.95 35.29
C GLN A 534 -4.61 30.43 35.35
N ILE A 535 -5.48 29.91 36.23
CA ILE A 535 -5.72 28.46 36.36
C ILE A 535 -6.26 27.89 35.05
N GLY A 536 -7.20 28.60 34.41
CA GLY A 536 -7.78 28.22 33.13
C GLY A 536 -6.75 28.15 31.99
N MET A 537 -5.83 29.11 31.92
CA MET A 537 -4.75 29.12 30.93
C MET A 537 -3.82 27.92 31.14
N VAL A 538 -3.33 27.70 32.36
CA VAL A 538 -2.44 26.56 32.68
C VAL A 538 -3.12 25.23 32.36
N ALA A 539 -4.40 25.08 32.72
CA ALA A 539 -5.17 23.90 32.37
C ALA A 539 -5.31 23.74 30.85
N ALA A 540 -5.57 24.82 30.12
CA ALA A 540 -5.68 24.80 28.66
C ALA A 540 -4.35 24.38 27.98
N GLU A 541 -3.21 24.89 28.44
CA GLU A 541 -1.88 24.52 27.92
C GLU A 541 -1.60 23.02 28.09
N ILE A 542 -1.88 22.48 29.28
CA ILE A 542 -1.73 21.05 29.55
C ILE A 542 -2.70 20.22 28.70
N VAL A 543 -3.98 20.60 28.67
CA VAL A 543 -5.02 19.86 27.95
C VAL A 543 -4.75 19.86 26.44
N PHE A 544 -4.50 21.03 25.83
CA PHE A 544 -4.21 21.11 24.41
C PHE A 544 -2.86 20.48 24.06
N GLY A 545 -1.86 20.58 24.95
CA GLY A 545 -0.59 19.87 24.82
C GLY A 545 -0.80 18.36 24.71
N ILE A 546 -1.55 17.78 25.65
CA ILE A 546 -1.90 16.34 25.63
C ILE A 546 -2.70 15.99 24.36
N LEU A 547 -3.75 16.76 24.04
CA LEU A 547 -4.60 16.53 22.86
C LEU A 547 -3.79 16.51 21.55
N LEU A 548 -2.81 17.42 21.40
CA LEU A 548 -1.91 17.43 20.25
C LEU A 548 -0.98 16.21 20.25
N ILE A 549 -0.35 15.87 21.39
CA ILE A 549 0.54 14.70 21.48
C ILE A 549 -0.20 13.42 21.07
N VAL A 550 -1.35 13.16 21.69
CA VAL A 550 -2.16 11.96 21.40
C VAL A 550 -2.92 12.05 20.06
N GLY A 551 -2.99 13.24 19.46
CA GLY A 551 -3.69 13.50 18.21
C GLY A 551 -5.21 13.33 18.32
N LEU A 552 -5.82 13.77 19.42
CA LEU A 552 -7.27 13.79 19.66
C LEU A 552 -7.78 15.23 19.53
N PHE A 553 -8.81 15.45 18.73
CA PHE A 553 -9.32 16.78 18.38
C PHE A 553 -8.23 17.75 17.93
N SER A 554 -7.28 17.24 17.16
CA SER A 554 -6.05 17.96 16.78
C SER A 554 -6.32 19.30 16.10
N ALA A 555 -7.35 19.38 15.25
CA ALA A 555 -7.74 20.63 14.61
C ALA A 555 -8.26 21.67 15.62
N ILE A 556 -9.07 21.24 16.59
CA ILE A 556 -9.60 22.13 17.64
C ILE A 556 -8.47 22.59 18.54
N ALA A 557 -7.60 21.67 18.98
CA ALA A 557 -6.44 22.01 19.78
C ALA A 557 -5.48 22.97 19.05
N SER A 558 -5.29 22.79 17.74
CA SER A 558 -4.46 23.69 16.91
C SER A 558 -5.07 25.08 16.78
N ILE A 559 -6.39 25.19 16.59
CA ILE A 559 -7.10 26.49 16.57
C ILE A 559 -6.99 27.16 17.93
N ALA A 560 -7.14 26.41 19.02
CA ALA A 560 -6.97 26.93 20.36
C ALA A 560 -5.53 27.41 20.62
N THR A 561 -4.52 26.68 20.15
CA THR A 561 -3.11 27.11 20.16
C THR A 561 -2.90 28.43 19.45
N ILE A 562 -3.51 28.63 18.27
CA ILE A 562 -3.44 29.93 17.56
C ILE A 562 -4.08 31.02 18.41
N GLY A 563 -5.28 30.76 18.97
CA GLY A 563 -5.98 31.72 19.84
C GLY A 563 -5.19 32.11 21.08
N MET A 564 -4.65 31.14 21.81
CA MET A 564 -3.78 31.36 22.97
C MET A 564 -2.53 32.15 22.59
N GLY A 565 -1.95 31.82 21.44
CA GLY A 565 -0.78 32.56 20.99
C GLY A 565 -1.11 34.01 20.61
N LEU A 566 -2.22 34.25 19.90
CA LEU A 566 -2.69 35.61 19.60
C LEU A 566 -2.93 36.42 20.88
N MET A 567 -3.45 35.77 21.92
CA MET A 567 -3.65 36.39 23.24
C MET A 567 -2.32 36.81 23.88
N ILE A 568 -1.34 35.91 23.98
CA ILE A 568 0.00 36.22 24.55
C ILE A 568 0.73 37.28 23.72
N TRP A 569 0.56 37.27 22.40
CA TRP A 569 1.08 38.33 21.55
C TRP A 569 0.41 39.67 21.83
N SER A 570 -0.91 39.69 21.90
CA SER A 570 -1.68 40.91 22.14
C SER A 570 -1.42 41.55 23.50
N SER A 571 -0.92 40.78 24.48
CA SER A 571 -0.47 41.28 25.79
C SER A 571 0.96 41.85 25.78
N GLY A 572 1.66 41.84 24.65
CA GLY A 572 3.03 42.34 24.53
C GLY A 572 4.11 41.46 25.18
N MET A 573 3.75 40.25 25.62
CA MET A 573 4.66 39.32 26.32
C MET A 573 5.18 38.18 25.43
N ALA A 574 4.79 38.13 24.15
CA ALA A 574 5.20 37.06 23.26
C ALA A 574 6.67 37.17 22.83
N PRO A 575 7.51 36.15 23.10
CA PRO A 575 8.87 36.10 22.58
C PRO A 575 8.89 35.96 21.05
N THR A 576 9.97 36.42 20.38
CA THR A 576 10.14 36.21 18.93
C THR A 576 10.06 34.75 18.51
N ASP A 577 10.48 33.83 19.38
CA ASP A 577 10.41 32.40 19.12
C ASP A 577 8.96 31.89 19.01
N MET A 578 7.97 32.69 19.39
CA MET A 578 6.56 32.29 19.30
C MET A 578 6.01 32.30 17.86
N TRP A 579 6.70 32.96 16.92
CA TRP A 579 6.27 33.00 15.51
C TRP A 579 6.14 31.61 14.89
N TRP A 580 7.11 30.71 15.13
CA TRP A 580 7.06 29.38 14.54
C TRP A 580 5.91 28.54 15.11
N TYR A 581 5.50 28.76 16.36
CA TYR A 581 4.36 28.07 16.97
C TYR A 581 3.05 28.33 16.22
N TRP A 582 2.82 29.57 15.80
CA TRP A 582 1.64 29.89 15.00
C TRP A 582 1.66 29.19 13.66
N PHE A 583 2.76 29.29 12.91
CA PHE A 583 2.87 28.60 11.62
C PHE A 583 2.72 27.08 11.77
N ALA A 584 3.30 26.52 12.83
CA ALA A 584 3.14 25.12 13.17
C ALA A 584 1.67 24.78 13.47
N ALA A 585 1.01 25.54 14.33
CA ALA A 585 -0.40 25.33 14.66
C ALA A 585 -1.32 25.47 13.44
N PHE A 586 -1.08 26.44 12.55
CA PHE A 586 -1.80 26.55 11.28
C PHE A 586 -1.61 25.30 10.41
N ALA A 587 -0.38 24.78 10.28
CA ALA A 587 -0.13 23.54 9.55
C ALA A 587 -0.85 22.32 10.17
N LEU A 588 -1.01 22.29 11.49
CA LEU A 588 -1.63 21.19 12.22
C LEU A 588 -3.16 21.11 12.10
N ILE A 589 -3.83 22.21 11.69
CA ILE A 589 -5.29 22.23 11.42
C ILE A 589 -5.68 21.21 10.35
N GLY A 590 -4.79 20.94 9.38
CA GLY A 590 -5.01 20.06 8.22
C GLY A 590 -5.22 18.56 8.52
N GLY A 591 -5.69 18.21 9.71
CA GLY A 591 -6.00 16.84 10.12
C GLY A 591 -4.77 16.09 10.59
N SER A 592 -3.84 16.74 11.29
CA SER A 592 -2.63 16.12 11.84
C SER A 592 -2.91 14.94 12.77
N GLY A 593 -4.03 14.94 13.51
CA GLY A 593 -4.44 13.83 14.38
C GLY A 593 -4.93 12.58 13.64
N SER A 594 -5.33 12.73 12.36
CA SER A 594 -5.84 11.60 11.58
C SER A 594 -4.75 10.62 11.12
N ILE A 595 -3.48 10.93 11.35
CA ILE A 595 -2.33 10.06 11.10
C ILE A 595 -1.63 9.82 12.43
N PHE A 596 -1.49 8.55 12.82
CA PHE A 596 -0.92 8.14 14.11
C PHE A 596 -1.45 8.97 15.30
N GLY A 597 -2.76 9.22 15.33
CA GLY A 597 -3.45 9.93 16.40
C GLY A 597 -4.86 9.38 16.60
N LEU A 598 -5.46 9.70 17.74
CA LEU A 598 -6.78 9.18 18.12
C LEU A 598 -7.91 9.66 17.20
N ASP A 599 -7.76 10.81 16.55
CA ASP A 599 -8.71 11.32 15.54
C ASP A 599 -8.98 10.31 14.41
N TYR A 600 -8.02 9.44 14.09
CA TYR A 600 -8.22 8.38 13.10
C TYR A 600 -9.39 7.44 13.45
N TYR A 601 -9.58 7.16 14.74
CA TYR A 601 -10.64 6.26 15.24
C TYR A 601 -11.86 7.02 15.73
N VAL A 602 -11.64 8.14 16.44
CA VAL A 602 -12.69 8.90 17.11
C VAL A 602 -13.52 9.70 16.12
N LEU A 603 -12.91 10.36 15.11
CA LEU A 603 -13.68 11.21 14.19
C LEU A 603 -14.67 10.41 13.32
N PRO A 604 -14.33 9.25 12.72
CA PRO A 604 -15.32 8.45 11.99
C PRO A 604 -16.45 7.96 12.89
N TRP A 605 -16.14 7.57 14.13
CA TRP A 605 -17.15 7.16 15.10
C TRP A 605 -18.09 8.32 15.48
N LEU A 606 -17.53 9.50 15.77
CA LEU A 606 -18.31 10.72 16.05
C LEU A 606 -19.17 11.11 14.84
N LYS A 607 -18.61 11.09 13.63
CA LYS A 607 -19.37 11.35 12.40
C LYS A 607 -20.58 10.43 12.30
N LYS A 608 -20.42 9.12 12.51
CA LYS A 608 -21.53 8.15 12.47
C LYS A 608 -22.68 8.52 13.43
N HIS A 609 -22.37 9.09 14.59
CA HIS A 609 -23.35 9.54 15.57
C HIS A 609 -23.92 10.93 15.21
N TRP A 610 -23.07 11.85 14.73
CA TRP A 610 -23.45 13.18 14.28
C TRP A 610 -24.54 13.14 13.21
N LYS A 611 -24.40 12.25 12.21
CA LYS A 611 -25.41 12.06 11.13
C LYS A 611 -26.80 11.66 11.67
N LYS A 612 -26.90 11.13 12.90
CA LYS A 612 -28.17 10.73 13.52
C LYS A 612 -28.87 11.88 14.25
N THR A 613 -28.15 12.95 14.59
CA THR A 613 -28.68 14.09 15.36
C THR A 613 -29.73 14.87 14.57
N TRP A 614 -30.71 15.45 15.27
CA TRP A 614 -31.73 16.29 14.65
C TRP A 614 -31.12 17.52 13.96
N PHE A 615 -30.12 18.14 14.57
CA PHE A 615 -29.46 19.32 14.02
C PHE A 615 -28.75 19.01 12.70
N ALA A 616 -27.94 17.95 12.65
CA ALA A 616 -27.28 17.55 11.41
C ALA A 616 -28.30 17.22 10.30
N LYS A 617 -29.39 16.52 10.64
CA LYS A 617 -30.46 16.19 9.70
C LYS A 617 -31.18 17.43 9.16
N ARG A 618 -31.50 18.39 10.02
CA ARG A 618 -32.22 19.63 9.67
C ARG A 618 -31.39 20.52 8.74
N TRP A 619 -30.09 20.60 8.98
CA TRP A 619 -29.17 21.50 8.27
C TRP A 619 -28.27 20.80 7.26
N TYR A 620 -28.50 19.51 6.99
CA TYR A 620 -27.74 18.71 6.04
C TYR A 620 -26.23 18.64 6.32
N LEU A 621 -25.81 18.79 7.58
CA LEU A 621 -24.39 18.80 8.00
C LEU A 621 -23.78 17.38 8.11
N TYR A 622 -24.18 16.46 7.25
CA TYR A 622 -23.77 15.05 7.26
C TYR A 622 -23.14 14.56 5.95
N THR A 623 -23.04 15.45 4.95
CA THR A 623 -22.32 15.20 3.69
C THR A 623 -20.82 15.26 3.94
N ASP A 624 -20.12 14.19 3.55
CA ASP A 624 -18.66 14.12 3.52
C ASP A 624 -18.13 14.52 2.14
#